data_AF-A0AA88XFX6-F1
#
_entry.id   AF-A0AA88XFX6-F1
#
_cell.length_a   1.000
_cell.length_b   1.000
_cell.length_c   1.000
_cell.angle_alpha   90.00
_cell.angle_beta   90.00
_cell.angle_gamma   90.00
#
_symmetry.space_group_name_H-M   'P 1'
#
loop_
_entity.id
_entity.type
_entity.pdbx_description
1 polymer ?
#
loop_
_entity_poly.entity_id
_entity_poly.type
_entity_poly.pdbx_seq_one_letter_code
_entity_poly.pdbx_strand_id
1 'polypeptide(L)'
;MAKLVALPKRARKFKAGDSAPEELATATHVQGIFMPIVHERPAVELVKITDEMRAFNAYAKLRLERTKRRHAGARMKRAEEK
;
A
#
# COMPACT_ATOMS: atom_id res chain seq x y z
N MET A 1 -1.47 -0.51 18.31
CA MET A 1 -2.03 -1.00 19.59
C MET A 1 -2.53 -2.42 19.40
N ALA A 2 -2.18 -3.33 20.31
CA ALA A 2 -2.62 -4.72 20.27
C ALA A 2 -4.12 -4.79 20.64
N LYS A 3 -4.92 -5.49 19.84
CA LYS A 3 -6.38 -5.68 20.05
C LYS A 3 -6.72 -7.09 20.55
N LEU A 4 -5.70 -7.82 21.03
CA LEU A 4 -5.86 -9.19 21.51
C LEU A 4 -6.18 -9.17 23.00
N VAL A 5 -7.28 -9.82 23.39
CA VAL A 5 -7.62 -10.07 24.79
C VAL A 5 -7.21 -11.52 25.13
N ALA A 6 -6.31 -11.69 26.09
CA ALA A 6 -5.81 -13.00 26.50
C ALA A 6 -6.56 -13.51 27.73
N LEU A 7 -7.35 -14.57 27.56
CA LEU A 7 -8.14 -15.16 28.65
C LEU A 7 -7.26 -16.08 29.52
N PRO A 8 -7.35 -15.97 30.87
CA PRO A 8 -6.69 -16.90 31.77
C PRO A 8 -7.16 -18.33 31.52
N LYS A 9 -6.22 -19.27 31.43
CA LYS A 9 -6.55 -20.71 31.32
C LYS A 9 -7.40 -21.21 32.50
N ARG A 10 -7.27 -20.57 33.67
CA ARG A 10 -8.13 -20.80 34.84
C ARG A 10 -8.63 -19.46 35.34
N ALA A 11 -9.96 -19.28 35.38
CA ALA A 11 -10.64 -18.00 35.62
C ALA A 11 -10.22 -17.22 36.89
N ARG A 12 -9.58 -17.86 37.87
CA ARG A 12 -9.11 -17.23 39.12
C ARG A 12 -7.59 -17.25 39.29
N LYS A 13 -6.84 -17.72 38.29
CA LYS A 13 -5.37 -17.77 38.31
C LYS A 13 -4.84 -17.04 37.09
N PHE A 14 -4.65 -15.74 37.26
CA PHE A 14 -4.01 -14.86 36.27
C PHE A 14 -2.50 -15.11 36.25
N LYS A 15 -1.93 -15.24 35.06
CA LYS A 15 -0.49 -15.36 34.80
C LYS A 15 0.01 -14.13 34.06
N ALA A 16 1.33 -13.97 34.01
CA ALA A 16 1.96 -12.96 33.17
C ALA A 16 1.57 -13.18 31.70
N GLY A 17 0.83 -12.23 31.14
CA GLY A 17 0.30 -12.28 29.77
C GLY A 17 -1.22 -12.44 29.66
N ASP A 18 -1.93 -12.68 30.76
CA ASP A 18 -3.40 -12.63 30.77
C ASP A 18 -3.91 -11.19 30.88
N SER A 19 -5.05 -10.92 30.26
CA SER A 19 -5.73 -9.62 30.32
C SER A 19 -6.31 -9.32 31.71
N ALA A 20 -6.43 -8.04 32.02
CA ALA A 20 -7.01 -7.57 33.28
C ALA A 20 -8.51 -7.95 33.37
N PRO A 21 -9.05 -8.16 34.59
CA PRO A 21 -10.46 -8.54 34.77
C PRO A 21 -11.45 -7.53 34.18
N GLU A 22 -11.06 -6.25 34.10
CA GLU A 22 -11.86 -5.20 33.48
C GLU A 22 -11.99 -5.39 31.96
N GLU A 23 -10.89 -5.74 31.28
CA GLU A 23 -10.88 -6.04 29.84
C GLU A 23 -11.70 -7.31 29.53
N LEU A 24 -11.63 -8.30 30.42
CA LEU A 24 -12.39 -9.56 30.31
C LEU A 24 -13.89 -9.34 30.38
N ALA A 25 -14.36 -8.42 31.22
CA ALA A 25 -15.79 -8.11 31.34
C ALA A 25 -16.36 -7.46 30.06
N THR A 26 -15.53 -6.72 29.34
CA THR A 26 -15.90 -6.04 28.09
C THR A 26 -15.60 -6.86 26.82
N ALA A 27 -15.02 -8.05 26.96
CA ALA A 27 -14.59 -8.87 25.83
C ALA A 27 -15.78 -9.42 25.04
N THR A 28 -15.93 -8.99 23.79
CA THR A 28 -16.98 -9.47 22.86
C THR A 28 -16.36 -10.04 21.59
N HIS A 29 -17.01 -11.03 20.99
CA HIS A 29 -16.60 -11.54 19.68
C HIS A 29 -16.85 -10.49 18.58
N VAL A 30 -15.84 -10.24 17.75
CA VAL A 30 -15.99 -9.41 16.55
C VAL A 30 -16.61 -10.28 15.46
N GLN A 31 -17.80 -9.91 14.99
CA GLN A 31 -18.42 -10.54 13.82
C GLN A 31 -17.87 -9.90 12.54
N GLY A 32 -17.38 -10.70 11.59
CA GLY A 32 -16.82 -10.23 10.32
C GLY A 32 -15.29 -10.27 10.25
N ILE A 33 -14.71 -9.56 9.27
CA ILE A 33 -13.26 -9.54 9.04
C ILE A 33 -12.58 -8.70 10.11
N PHE A 34 -11.78 -9.34 10.95
CA PHE A 34 -10.97 -8.68 11.96
C PHE A 34 -9.78 -7.97 11.31
N MET A 35 -9.67 -6.65 11.54
CA MET A 35 -8.64 -5.78 10.94
C MET A 35 -8.61 -5.87 9.40
N PRO A 36 -9.61 -5.33 8.71
CA PRO A 36 -9.65 -5.38 7.25
C PRO A 36 -8.47 -4.62 6.66
N ILE A 37 -7.82 -5.22 5.66
CA ILE A 37 -6.80 -4.55 4.85
C ILE A 37 -7.55 -3.62 3.91
N VAL A 38 -7.56 -2.33 4.23
CA VAL A 38 -8.18 -1.30 3.39
C VAL A 38 -7.09 -0.64 2.56
N HIS A 39 -7.34 -0.49 1.26
CA HIS A 39 -6.50 0.33 0.40
C HIS A 39 -6.81 1.80 0.64
N GLU A 40 -5.92 2.49 1.35
CA GLU A 40 -5.97 3.93 1.46
C GLU A 40 -5.77 4.54 0.06
N ARG A 41 -6.79 5.24 -0.43
CA ARG A 41 -6.66 6.04 -1.66
C ARG A 41 -6.12 7.41 -1.25
N PRO A 42 -4.91 7.79 -1.67
CA PRO A 42 -4.42 9.14 -1.38
C PRO A 42 -5.37 10.15 -2.04
N ALA A 43 -5.86 11.09 -1.24
CA ALA A 43 -6.58 12.23 -1.77
C ALA A 43 -5.59 13.10 -2.54
N VAL A 44 -5.75 13.20 -3.85
CA VAL A 44 -4.94 14.09 -4.69
C VAL A 44 -5.56 15.48 -4.61
N GLU A 45 -4.75 16.47 -4.25
CA GLU A 45 -5.18 17.87 -4.24
C GLU A 45 -5.40 18.38 -5.67
N LEU A 46 -6.45 19.17 -5.87
CA LEU A 46 -6.77 19.79 -7.16
C LEU A 46 -5.89 21.02 -7.36
N VAL A 47 -4.74 20.83 -8.02
CA VAL A 47 -3.80 21.90 -8.36
C VAL A 47 -4.15 22.52 -9.72
N LYS A 48 -3.96 23.84 -9.84
CA LYS A 48 -4.09 24.53 -11.14
C LYS A 48 -3.02 24.02 -12.11
N ILE A 49 -3.41 23.79 -13.36
CA ILE A 49 -2.49 23.35 -14.41
C ILE A 49 -1.44 24.44 -14.65
N THR A 50 -0.16 24.09 -14.46
CA THR A 50 0.97 24.98 -14.79
C THR A 50 1.26 24.96 -16.29
N ASP A 51 1.95 25.98 -16.80
CA ASP A 51 2.29 26.07 -18.23
C ASP A 51 3.19 24.93 -18.69
N GLU A 52 4.05 24.42 -17.81
CA GLU A 52 4.89 23.25 -18.06
C GLU A 52 4.04 21.98 -18.28
N MET A 53 2.99 21.78 -17.48
CA MET A 53 2.05 20.66 -17.64
C MET A 53 1.27 20.75 -18.95
N ARG A 54 0.98 21.98 -19.42
CA ARG A 54 0.29 22.22 -20.68
C ARG A 54 1.20 22.02 -21.90
N ALA A 55 2.46 22.45 -21.81
CA ALA A 55 3.45 22.27 -22.86
C ALA A 55 3.90 20.81 -23.02
N PHE A 56 3.65 19.97 -22.00
CA PHE A 56 4.04 18.58 -22.01
C PHE A 56 3.19 17.70 -22.94
N ASN A 57 3.78 17.27 -24.06
CA ASN A 57 3.14 16.33 -24.98
C ASN A 57 3.25 14.87 -24.47
N ALA A 58 2.31 14.47 -23.62
CA ALA A 58 2.29 13.16 -22.97
C ALA A 58 2.25 11.98 -23.97
N TYR A 59 1.44 12.10 -25.02
CA TYR A 59 1.31 11.03 -26.02
C TYR A 59 2.60 10.81 -26.80
N ALA A 60 3.26 11.90 -27.23
CA ALA A 60 4.53 11.84 -27.92
C ALA A 60 5.61 11.17 -27.05
N LYS A 61 5.68 11.51 -25.75
CA LYS A 61 6.64 10.87 -24.82
C LYS A 61 6.38 9.38 -24.70
N LEU A 62 5.13 8.95 -24.47
CA LEU A 62 4.80 7.52 -24.40
C LEU A 62 5.17 6.78 -25.69
N ARG A 63 4.92 7.40 -26.86
CA ARG A 63 5.27 6.80 -28.15
C ARG A 63 6.77 6.68 -28.34
N LEU A 64 7.53 7.69 -27.93
CA LEU A 64 8.99 7.71 -27.99
C LEU A 64 9.57 6.61 -27.09
N GLU A 65 9.13 6.52 -25.83
CA GLU A 65 9.62 5.51 -24.88
C GLU A 65 9.30 4.08 -25.34
N ARG A 66 8.10 3.84 -25.89
CA ARG A 66 7.77 2.55 -26.54
C ARG A 66 8.72 2.23 -27.70
N THR A 67 9.08 3.24 -28.48
CA THR A 67 9.98 3.08 -29.63
C THR A 67 11.43 2.85 -29.19
N LYS A 68 11.89 3.55 -28.15
CA LYS A 68 13.20 3.34 -27.51
C LYS A 68 13.31 1.91 -27.00
N ARG A 69 12.30 1.42 -26.27
CA ARG A 69 12.25 0.02 -25.81
C ARG A 69 12.31 -0.97 -26.97
N ARG A 70 11.52 -0.74 -28.03
CA ARG A 70 11.48 -1.63 -29.22
C ARG A 70 12.82 -1.69 -29.96
N HIS A 71 13.50 -0.56 -30.10
CA HIS A 71 14.70 -0.43 -30.92
C HIS A 71 16.01 -0.42 -30.12
N ALA A 72 15.97 -0.68 -28.82
CA ALA A 72 17.16 -0.69 -27.96
C ALA A 72 18.23 -1.65 -28.48
N GLY A 73 17.89 -2.93 -28.69
CA GLY A 73 18.84 -3.93 -29.18
C GLY A 73 19.33 -3.66 -30.61
N ALA A 74 18.44 -3.25 -31.51
CA ALA A 74 18.82 -2.93 -32.89
C ALA A 74 19.76 -1.71 -32.97
N ARG A 75 19.60 -0.73 -32.08
CA ARG A 75 20.49 0.43 -32.00
C ARG A 75 21.82 0.11 -31.33
N MET A 76 21.84 -0.75 -30.32
CA MET A 76 23.10 -1.22 -29.71
C MET A 76 23.93 -2.00 -30.73
N LYS A 77 23.34 -2.95 -31.46
CA LYS A 77 24.03 -3.68 -32.53
C LYS A 77 24.61 -2.76 -33.60
N ARG A 78 23.82 -1.79 -34.09
CA ARG A 78 24.30 -0.78 -35.06
C ARG A 78 25.36 0.17 -34.50
N ALA A 79 25.42 0.35 -33.18
CA ALA A 79 26.43 1.17 -32.53
C ALA A 79 27.73 0.39 -32.28
N GLU A 80 27.65 -0.93 -32.13
CA GLU A 80 28.80 -1.83 -32.02
C GLU A 80 29.41 -2.16 -33.39
N GLU A 81 28.59 -2.22 -34.45
CA GLU A 81 29.02 -2.42 -35.84
C GLU A 81 29.66 -1.17 -36.47
N LYS A 82 29.52 -0.01 -35.84
CA LYS A 82 30.00 1.29 -36.35
C LYS A 82 31.25 1.73 -35.60
#